data_AF-A0A7S1QMD8-F1
#
_entry.id   AF-A0A7S1QMD8-F1
#
_cell.length_a   1.000
_cell.length_b   1.000
_cell.length_c   1.000
_cell.angle_alpha   90.00
_cell.angle_beta   90.00
_cell.angle_gamma   90.00
#
_symmetry.space_group_name_H-M   'P 1'
#
loop_
_entity.id
_entity.type
_entity.pdbx_description
1 polymer ?
#
loop_
_entity_poly.entity_id
_entity_poly.type
_entity_poly.pdbx_seq_one_letter_code
_entity_poly.pdbx_strand_id
1 'polypeptide(L)'
;NVIPYASRSYKPWYVAGRVAAREARARIGFLTAFPDVPELVSVINAFVEGVAAENPSLLPVHVLSSLSWFSPPKEAVAVRALHDLVGCDVIAQYTDSFVAAEYANELTDGTYSIQMHGRATRYYGDSVLTCVYS
;
A
#
# COMPACT_ATOMS: atom_id res chain seq x y z
N ASN A 1 -20.20 -1.85 -28.62
CA ASN A 1 -20.24 -2.83 -27.53
C ASN A 1 -18.91 -2.72 -26.79
N VAL A 2 -18.88 -2.02 -25.65
CA VAL A 2 -17.66 -1.87 -24.83
C VAL A 2 -17.77 -2.87 -23.70
N ILE A 3 -16.83 -3.80 -23.63
CA ILE A 3 -16.73 -4.76 -22.53
C ILE A 3 -15.76 -4.12 -21.52
N PRO A 4 -16.18 -3.81 -20.28
CA PRO A 4 -15.25 -3.35 -19.26
C PRO A 4 -14.32 -4.52 -18.89
N TYR A 5 -13.05 -4.41 -19.27
CA TYR A 5 -12.01 -5.34 -18.83
C TYR A 5 -11.52 -4.89 -17.45
N ALA A 6 -12.25 -5.27 -16.39
CA ALA A 6 -11.75 -5.14 -15.03
C ALA A 6 -10.72 -6.25 -14.81
N SER A 7 -9.44 -5.90 -14.77
CA SER A 7 -8.36 -6.77 -14.32
C SER A 7 -8.76 -7.41 -12.99
N ARG A 8 -8.41 -8.69 -12.77
CA ARG A 8 -8.58 -9.34 -11.45
C ARG A 8 -7.52 -8.78 -10.48
N SER A 9 -7.58 -7.49 -10.21
CA SER A 9 -6.60 -6.72 -9.44
C SER A 9 -6.45 -7.24 -8.01
N TYR A 10 -7.45 -7.93 -7.45
CA TYR A 10 -7.43 -8.44 -6.07
C TYR A 10 -6.33 -9.50 -5.79
N LYS A 11 -5.98 -10.34 -6.78
CA LYS A 11 -4.98 -11.42 -6.58
C LYS A 11 -3.57 -10.91 -6.30
N PRO A 12 -3.02 -9.94 -7.05
CA PRO A 12 -1.69 -9.42 -6.73
C PRO A 12 -1.68 -8.66 -5.40
N TRP A 13 -2.78 -8.04 -4.98
CA TRP A 13 -2.88 -7.43 -3.64
C TRP A 13 -2.86 -8.44 -2.50
N TYR A 14 -3.45 -9.62 -2.68
CA TYR A 14 -3.29 -10.73 -1.72
C TYR A 14 -1.82 -11.15 -1.57
N VAL A 15 -1.10 -11.29 -2.68
CA VAL A 15 0.34 -11.62 -2.65
C VAL A 15 1.13 -10.48 -2.00
N ALA A 16 0.81 -9.23 -2.33
CA ALA A 16 1.43 -8.06 -1.72
C ALA A 16 1.20 -8.01 -0.21
N GLY A 17 0.01 -8.38 0.27
CA GLY A 17 -0.29 -8.49 1.70
C GLY A 17 0.58 -9.52 2.41
N ARG A 18 0.83 -10.69 1.79
CA ARG A 18 1.76 -11.67 2.36
C ARG A 18 3.21 -11.18 2.38
N VAL A 19 3.65 -10.48 1.33
CA VAL A 19 5.00 -9.89 1.29
C VAL A 19 5.14 -8.84 2.38
N ALA A 20 4.12 -7.96 2.54
CA ALA A 20 4.09 -6.98 3.61
C ALA A 20 4.21 -7.64 4.99
N ALA A 21 3.49 -8.73 5.23
CA ALA A 21 3.52 -9.45 6.51
C ALA A 21 4.84 -10.16 6.82
N ARG A 22 5.66 -10.46 5.80
CA ARG A 22 7.00 -11.06 6.01
C ARG A 22 8.04 -10.01 6.39
N GLU A 23 7.91 -8.82 5.85
CA GLU A 23 8.87 -7.73 6.05
C GLU A 23 8.51 -6.87 7.27
N ALA A 24 7.22 -6.76 7.58
CA ALA A 24 6.74 -5.99 8.72
C ALA A 24 7.18 -6.61 10.05
N ARG A 25 7.73 -5.75 10.89
CA ARG A 25 8.17 -5.99 12.27
C ARG A 25 7.20 -5.40 13.28
N ALA A 26 6.50 -4.32 12.93
CA ALA A 26 5.60 -3.60 13.84
C ALA A 26 4.14 -3.61 13.37
N ARG A 27 3.79 -2.78 12.36
CA ARG A 27 2.42 -2.55 11.92
C ARG A 27 2.37 -2.26 10.44
N ILE A 28 1.27 -2.64 9.80
CA ILE A 28 1.08 -2.44 8.36
C ILE A 28 0.05 -1.34 8.13
N GLY A 29 0.42 -0.38 7.28
CA GLY A 29 -0.43 0.70 6.80
C GLY A 29 -0.89 0.47 5.36
N PHE A 30 -2.08 0.98 5.04
CA PHE A 30 -2.63 0.99 3.68
C PHE A 30 -3.21 2.37 3.36
N LEU A 31 -2.68 3.03 2.34
CA LEU A 31 -3.18 4.30 1.82
C LEU A 31 -4.08 4.03 0.60
N THR A 32 -5.32 4.51 0.63
CA THR A 32 -6.28 4.40 -0.48
C THR A 32 -6.69 5.78 -0.98
N ALA A 33 -7.10 5.89 -2.26
CA ALA A 33 -7.64 7.13 -2.80
C ALA A 33 -9.02 7.48 -2.23
N PHE A 34 -9.96 6.54 -2.25
CA PHE A 34 -11.33 6.72 -1.78
C PHE A 34 -11.80 5.53 -0.94
N PRO A 35 -12.57 5.75 0.14
CA PRO A 35 -13.07 4.65 0.97
C PRO A 35 -14.29 3.96 0.34
N ASP A 36 -15.09 4.67 -0.46
CA ASP A 36 -16.42 4.22 -0.88
C ASP A 36 -16.44 3.50 -2.25
N VAL A 37 -15.29 3.31 -2.89
CA VAL A 37 -15.20 2.65 -4.21
C VAL A 37 -15.13 1.13 -4.01
N PRO A 38 -16.09 0.34 -4.54
CA PRO A 38 -16.14 -1.11 -4.30
C PRO A 38 -14.88 -1.88 -4.73
N GLU A 39 -14.20 -1.40 -5.77
CA GLU A 39 -12.94 -1.97 -6.23
C GLU A 39 -11.84 -1.81 -5.17
N LEU A 40 -11.73 -0.63 -4.55
CA LEU A 40 -10.75 -0.34 -3.50
C LEU A 40 -11.01 -1.16 -2.26
N VAL A 41 -12.28 -1.32 -1.87
CA VAL A 41 -12.66 -2.18 -0.75
C VAL A 41 -12.25 -3.63 -1.02
N SER A 42 -12.48 -4.14 -2.23
CA SER A 42 -12.09 -5.50 -2.61
C SER A 42 -10.58 -5.70 -2.57
N VAL A 43 -9.81 -4.68 -2.96
CA VAL A 43 -8.35 -4.68 -2.90
C VAL A 43 -7.84 -4.68 -1.46
N ILE A 44 -8.37 -3.80 -0.61
CA ILE A 44 -8.00 -3.71 0.80
C ILE A 44 -8.31 -5.04 1.50
N ASN A 45 -9.50 -5.61 1.25
CA ASN A 45 -9.87 -6.92 1.81
C ASN A 45 -8.91 -8.02 1.37
N ALA A 46 -8.55 -8.08 0.08
CA ALA A 46 -7.59 -9.06 -0.41
C ALA A 46 -6.19 -8.88 0.22
N PHE A 47 -5.74 -7.64 0.41
CA PHE A 47 -4.48 -7.34 1.09
C PHE A 47 -4.51 -7.78 2.56
N VAL A 48 -5.59 -7.46 3.27
CA VAL A 48 -5.82 -7.88 4.67
C VAL A 48 -5.85 -9.40 4.79
N GLU A 49 -6.53 -10.11 3.88
CA GLU A 49 -6.53 -11.57 3.83
C GLU A 49 -5.13 -12.14 3.60
N GLY A 50 -4.31 -11.49 2.76
CA GLY A 50 -2.90 -11.85 2.56
C GLY A 50 -2.08 -11.70 3.84
N VAL A 51 -2.23 -10.57 4.54
CA VAL A 51 -1.57 -10.34 5.83
C VAL A 51 -2.01 -11.39 6.85
N ALA A 52 -3.31 -11.62 6.98
CA ALA A 52 -3.88 -12.58 7.92
C ALA A 52 -3.39 -14.02 7.66
N ALA A 53 -3.25 -14.40 6.39
CA ALA A 53 -2.81 -15.73 5.98
C ALA A 53 -1.32 -15.98 6.30
N GLU A 54 -0.48 -14.94 6.27
CA GLU A 54 0.95 -15.07 6.52
C GLU A 54 1.31 -14.80 8.00
N ASN A 55 0.79 -13.70 8.56
CA ASN A 55 0.95 -13.37 9.97
C ASN A 55 -0.25 -12.59 10.52
N PRO A 56 -1.19 -13.27 11.21
CA PRO A 56 -2.38 -12.63 11.78
C PRO A 56 -2.08 -11.71 12.96
N SER A 57 -0.88 -11.75 13.56
CA SER A 57 -0.54 -10.85 14.67
C SER A 57 -0.34 -9.39 14.24
N LEU A 58 -0.19 -9.14 12.93
CA LEU A 58 -0.04 -7.81 12.34
C LEU A 58 -1.39 -7.15 12.02
N LEU A 59 -2.50 -7.81 12.36
CA LEU A 59 -3.83 -7.23 12.28
C LEU A 59 -4.13 -6.36 13.51
N PRO A 60 -4.89 -5.26 13.36
CA PRO A 60 -5.50 -4.79 12.12
C PRO A 60 -4.52 -4.03 11.21
N VAL A 61 -4.77 -4.10 9.89
CA VAL A 61 -4.11 -3.18 8.92
C VAL A 61 -4.72 -1.78 9.09
N HIS A 62 -3.87 -0.77 9.20
CA HIS A 62 -4.30 0.61 9.40
C HIS A 62 -4.53 1.31 8.06
N VAL A 63 -5.80 1.62 7.75
CA VAL A 63 -6.18 2.21 6.47
C VAL A 63 -6.39 3.72 6.63
N LEU A 64 -5.72 4.53 5.81
CA LEU A 64 -6.01 5.95 5.63
C LEU A 64 -6.40 6.25 4.18
N SER A 65 -7.17 7.32 4.00
CA SER A 65 -7.63 7.76 2.68
C SER A 65 -7.16 9.18 2.37
N SER A 66 -6.65 9.40 1.15
CA SER A 66 -6.24 10.73 0.66
C SER A 66 -7.41 11.54 0.06
N LEU A 67 -8.57 10.91 -0.15
CA LEU A 67 -9.75 11.47 -0.84
C LEU A 67 -9.44 12.01 -2.25
N SER A 68 -8.41 11.46 -2.89
CA SER A 68 -7.95 11.88 -4.21
C SER A 68 -7.12 10.77 -4.86
N TRP A 69 -7.31 10.58 -6.18
CA TRP A 69 -6.47 9.67 -6.96
C TRP A 69 -5.03 10.16 -7.11
N PHE A 70 -4.84 11.48 -7.15
CA PHE A 70 -3.53 12.10 -7.30
C PHE A 70 -3.49 13.42 -6.52
N SER A 71 -2.95 13.35 -5.30
CA SER A 71 -2.65 14.54 -4.51
C SER A 71 -1.41 14.29 -3.66
N PRO A 72 -0.20 14.48 -4.23
CA PRO A 72 1.06 14.27 -3.51
C PRO A 72 1.14 14.92 -2.12
N PRO A 73 0.70 16.18 -1.90
CA PRO A 73 0.78 16.77 -0.56
C PRO A 73 -0.16 16.10 0.46
N LYS A 74 -1.35 15.64 0.05
CA LYS A 74 -2.28 14.94 0.96
C LYS A 74 -1.80 13.52 1.26
N GLU A 75 -1.30 12.83 0.23
CA GLU A 75 -0.74 11.49 0.36
C GLU A 75 0.47 11.51 1.30
N ALA A 76 1.34 12.52 1.21
CA ALA A 76 2.51 12.64 2.08
C ALA A 76 2.11 12.83 3.56
N VAL A 77 1.05 13.61 3.82
CA VAL A 77 0.52 13.77 5.18
C VAL A 77 -0.07 12.45 5.70
N ALA A 78 -0.78 11.70 4.86
CA ALA A 78 -1.35 10.41 5.26
C ALA A 78 -0.27 9.34 5.49
N VAL A 79 0.75 9.25 4.63
CA VAL A 79 1.89 8.34 4.79
C VAL A 79 2.66 8.67 6.07
N ARG A 80 2.97 9.95 6.32
CA ARG A 80 3.58 10.39 7.57
C ARG A 80 2.72 10.06 8.79
N ALA A 81 1.41 10.23 8.71
CA ALA A 81 0.52 9.87 9.81
C ALA A 81 0.54 8.35 10.09
N LEU A 82 0.57 7.50 9.06
CA LEU A 82 0.71 6.05 9.21
C LEU A 82 2.04 5.67 9.85
N HIS A 83 3.12 6.33 9.46
CA HIS A 83 4.44 6.08 10.04
C HIS A 83 4.57 6.65 11.47
N ASP A 84 4.45 7.95 11.64
CA ASP A 84 4.80 8.65 12.88
C ASP A 84 3.78 8.44 14.01
N LEU A 85 2.48 8.40 13.68
CA LEU A 85 1.41 8.32 14.70
C LEU A 85 0.99 6.88 14.96
N VAL A 86 0.89 6.08 13.90
CA VAL A 86 0.45 4.69 14.01
C VAL A 86 1.64 3.75 14.21
N GLY A 87 2.85 4.13 13.80
CA GLY A 87 4.05 3.28 13.91
C GLY A 87 4.08 2.18 12.86
N CYS A 88 3.57 2.44 11.65
CA CYS A 88 3.62 1.48 10.55
C CYS A 88 5.00 1.47 9.89
N ASP A 89 5.62 0.30 9.81
CA ASP A 89 6.91 0.08 9.16
C ASP A 89 6.79 -0.49 7.74
N VAL A 90 5.59 -0.94 7.35
CA VAL A 90 5.27 -1.25 5.95
C VAL A 90 4.03 -0.48 5.53
N ILE A 91 4.14 0.31 4.46
CA ILE A 91 3.04 1.14 3.95
C ILE A 91 2.73 0.76 2.50
N ALA A 92 1.55 0.18 2.28
CA ALA A 92 1.01 -0.06 0.96
C ALA A 92 0.23 1.16 0.47
N GLN A 93 0.33 1.50 -0.81
CA GLN A 93 -0.35 2.65 -1.41
C GLN A 93 -1.09 2.27 -2.69
N TYR A 94 -2.38 2.62 -2.74
CA TYR A 94 -3.27 2.55 -3.89
C TYR A 94 -3.68 3.97 -4.32
N THR A 95 -2.74 4.69 -4.93
CA THR A 95 -2.91 6.02 -5.55
C THR A 95 -1.93 6.16 -6.71
N ASP A 96 -2.13 7.13 -7.60
CA ASP A 96 -1.33 7.32 -8.83
C ASP A 96 -0.03 8.11 -8.60
N SER A 97 0.44 8.22 -7.36
CA SER A 97 1.68 8.93 -7.00
C SER A 97 2.77 7.98 -6.49
N PHE A 98 4.00 8.47 -6.30
CA PHE A 98 5.11 7.70 -5.75
C PHE A 98 5.44 8.06 -4.29
N VAL A 99 4.58 8.82 -3.60
CA VAL A 99 4.90 9.44 -2.31
C VAL A 99 5.28 8.45 -1.20
N ALA A 100 4.61 7.30 -1.10
CA ALA A 100 5.00 6.29 -0.10
C ALA A 100 6.42 5.73 -0.31
N ALA A 101 6.88 5.61 -1.57
CA ALA A 101 8.22 5.10 -1.88
C ALA A 101 9.28 6.17 -1.70
N GLU A 102 8.97 7.42 -2.05
CA GLU A 102 9.82 8.57 -1.76
C GLU A 102 10.05 8.69 -0.25
N TYR A 103 8.98 8.67 0.54
CA TYR A 103 9.07 8.75 1.99
C TYR A 103 9.82 7.55 2.60
N ALA A 104 9.54 6.32 2.17
CA ALA A 104 10.27 5.14 2.63
C ALA A 104 11.74 5.14 2.20
N ASN A 105 12.11 5.80 1.10
CA ASN A 105 13.51 5.94 0.69
C ASN A 105 14.25 7.00 1.52
N GLU A 106 13.56 8.08 1.90
CA GLU A 106 14.10 9.10 2.81
C GLU A 106 14.33 8.56 4.23
N LEU A 107 13.51 7.59 4.65
CA LEU A 107 13.63 6.92 5.93
C LEU A 107 14.66 5.79 5.88
N THR A 108 15.77 5.94 6.62
CA THR A 108 16.79 4.89 6.77
C THR A 108 16.50 3.90 7.91
N ASP A 109 15.29 3.90 8.45
CA ASP A 109 14.90 3.12 9.63
C ASP A 109 14.43 1.70 9.30
N GLY A 110 14.42 1.34 8.02
CA GLY A 110 13.92 0.04 7.54
C GLY A 110 12.42 0.03 7.28
N THR A 111 11.80 1.20 7.09
CA THR A 111 10.44 1.32 6.58
C THR A 111 10.39 0.92 5.10
N TYR A 112 9.39 0.13 4.74
CA TYR A 112 9.20 -0.34 3.37
C TYR A 112 7.87 0.13 2.78
N SER A 113 7.83 0.24 1.46
CA SER A 113 6.64 0.63 0.70
C SER A 113 6.22 -0.43 -0.31
N ILE A 114 4.90 -0.51 -0.56
CA ILE A 114 4.30 -1.29 -1.64
C ILE A 114 3.48 -0.35 -2.49
N GLN A 115 3.69 -0.34 -3.80
CA GLN A 115 3.02 0.61 -4.68
C GLN A 115 2.17 -0.03 -5.75
N MET A 116 1.07 0.65 -6.06
CA MET A 116 0.26 0.41 -7.25
C MET A 116 0.88 1.13 -8.45
N HIS A 117 1.11 0.40 -9.53
CA HIS A 117 1.61 0.91 -10.81
C HIS A 117 2.96 1.65 -10.80
N GLY A 118 3.81 1.30 -11.77
CA GLY A 118 5.07 2.00 -12.03
C GLY A 118 6.30 1.20 -11.65
N ARG A 119 7.46 1.64 -12.16
CA ARG A 119 8.78 1.10 -11.80
C ARG A 119 9.34 1.92 -10.65
N ALA A 120 8.59 2.04 -9.54
CA ALA A 120 9.04 2.77 -8.36
C ALA A 120 10.39 2.22 -7.84
N THR A 121 10.58 0.89 -7.95
CA THR A 121 11.85 0.19 -7.71
C THR A 121 13.03 0.75 -8.49
N ARG A 122 12.82 1.36 -9.67
CA ARG A 122 13.90 1.97 -10.47
C ARG A 122 14.37 3.32 -9.90
N TYR A 123 13.51 4.02 -9.16
CA TYR A 123 13.79 5.36 -8.63
C TYR A 123 14.10 5.33 -7.13
N TYR A 124 13.49 4.42 -6.39
CA TYR A 124 13.56 4.36 -4.92
C TYR A 124 14.21 3.07 -4.38
N GLY A 125 14.68 2.18 -5.25
CA GLY A 125 15.53 1.04 -4.88
C GLY A 125 14.88 0.09 -3.87
N ASP A 126 15.66 -0.31 -2.86
CA ASP A 126 15.32 -1.37 -1.89
C ASP A 126 14.18 -0.99 -0.92
N SER A 127 13.75 0.27 -0.87
CA SER A 127 12.62 0.71 -0.04
C SER A 127 11.25 0.32 -0.64
N VAL A 128 11.22 -0.24 -1.85
CA VAL A 128 10.00 -0.71 -2.52
C VAL A 128 10.00 -2.24 -2.62
N LEU A 129 9.14 -2.91 -1.84
CA LEU A 129 9.10 -4.39 -1.79
C LEU A 129 8.49 -5.00 -3.05
N THR A 130 7.41 -4.42 -3.55
CA THR A 130 6.77 -4.87 -4.78
C THR A 130 5.94 -3.76 -5.40
N CYS A 131 5.80 -3.83 -6.72
CA CYS A 131 4.83 -3.03 -7.46
C CYS A 131 3.71 -3.94 -7.95
N VAL A 132 2.46 -3.63 -7.61
CA VAL A 132 1.30 -4.35 -8.11
C VAL A 132 0.90 -3.75 -9.46
N TYR A 133 1.02 -4.57 -10.51
CA TYR A 133 0.52 -4.24 -11.85
C TYR A 133 -0.86 -4.89 -12.02
N SER A 134 -1.91 -4.08 -12.21
CA SER A 134 -3.23 -4.54 -12.64
C SER A 134 -3.42 -4.39 -14.14
#